data_AF-A0A511DN70-F1
#
_entry.id   AF-A0A511DN70-F1
#
_cell.length_a   1.000
_cell.length_b   1.000
_cell.length_c   1.000
_cell.angle_alpha   90.00
_cell.angle_beta   90.00
_cell.angle_gamma   90.00
#
_symmetry.space_group_name_H-M   'P 1'
#
loop_
_entity.id
_entity.type
_entity.pdbx_description
1 polymer ?
#
loop_
_entity_poly.entity_id
_entity_poly.type
_entity_poly.pdbx_seq_one_letter_code
_entity_poly.pdbx_strand_id
1 'polypeptide(L)'
;MYIKYMSAAPDFRPEPAPEELSAAEVRATFAAVVGRAEHAGHTTYITHRGRRVAAIVPADVAEYLEHLEDEHLSTLATESLADPEPSVPLSEVVREMNL
;
A
#
# COMPACT_ATOMS: atom_id res chain seq x y z
N MET A 1 14.67 -16.06 23.86
CA MET A 1 15.08 -15.98 22.43
C MET A 1 14.27 -14.84 21.80
N TYR A 2 14.71 -13.59 22.02
CA TYR A 2 13.97 -12.37 21.67
C TYR A 2 14.92 -11.25 21.19
N ILE A 3 16.10 -11.62 20.67
CA ILE A 3 17.19 -10.68 20.32
C ILE A 3 17.77 -11.05 18.94
N LYS A 4 16.91 -11.25 17.92
CA LYS A 4 17.41 -11.45 16.54
C LYS A 4 16.72 -10.56 15.49
N TYR A 5 15.68 -9.80 15.84
CA TYR A 5 14.94 -8.95 14.88
C TYR A 5 15.18 -7.44 15.04
N MET A 6 16.09 -7.01 15.91
CA MET A 6 16.34 -5.58 16.22
C MET A 6 17.68 -5.04 15.72
N SER A 7 18.26 -5.58 14.64
CA SER A 7 19.52 -5.03 14.08
C SER A 7 19.46 -4.59 12.63
N ALA A 8 18.26 -4.42 12.05
CA ALA A 8 18.11 -3.87 10.70
C ALA A 8 16.81 -3.06 10.50
N ALA A 9 16.09 -2.71 11.56
CA ALA A 9 15.03 -1.73 11.42
C ALA A 9 15.70 -0.37 11.21
N PRO A 10 15.50 0.33 10.08
CA PRO A 10 15.89 1.72 9.96
C PRO A 10 15.30 2.48 11.14
N ASP A 11 16.05 3.43 11.70
CA ASP A 11 15.62 4.35 12.77
C ASP A 11 14.17 4.80 12.49
N PHE A 12 13.18 4.13 13.10
CA PHE A 12 11.76 4.40 12.87
C PHE A 12 11.43 5.68 13.62
N ARG A 13 11.86 6.79 13.04
CA ARG A 13 11.29 8.09 13.32
C ARG A 13 9.83 7.99 12.90
N PRO A 14 8.86 8.44 13.71
CA PRO A 14 7.49 8.57 13.23
C PRO A 14 7.58 9.37 11.94
N GLU A 15 7.07 8.81 10.84
CA GLU A 15 7.04 9.55 9.59
C GLU A 15 6.41 10.92 9.87
N PRO A 16 7.02 12.03 9.41
CA PRO A 16 6.35 13.31 9.48
C PRO A 16 4.94 13.12 8.92
N ALA A 17 3.95 13.76 9.55
CA ALA A 17 2.56 13.64 9.12
C ALA A 17 2.51 13.76 7.58
N PRO A 18 1.92 12.78 6.88
CA PRO A 18 2.06 12.68 5.43
C PRO A 18 1.69 14.02 4.78
N GLU A 19 2.52 14.49 3.85
CA GLU A 19 2.26 15.75 3.17
C GLU A 19 0.94 15.63 2.39
N GLU A 20 -0.02 16.50 2.72
CA GLU A 20 -1.32 16.54 2.05
C GLU A 20 -1.46 17.85 1.28
N LEU A 21 -1.72 17.74 -0.02
CA LEU A 21 -1.96 18.88 -0.90
C LEU A 21 -3.31 18.71 -1.60
N SER A 22 -4.05 19.79 -1.80
CA SER A 22 -5.24 19.75 -2.64
C SER A 22 -4.86 19.45 -4.09
N ALA A 23 -5.79 18.88 -4.87
CA ALA A 23 -5.59 18.67 -6.31
C ALA A 23 -5.23 19.97 -7.05
N ALA A 24 -5.69 21.13 -6.56
CA ALA A 24 -5.34 22.43 -7.12
C ALA A 24 -3.87 22.81 -6.86
N GLU A 25 -3.37 22.59 -5.65
CA GLU A 25 -1.98 22.85 -5.27
C GLU A 25 -1.02 21.91 -5.99
N VAL A 26 -1.35 20.62 -6.08
CA VAL A 26 -0.54 19.65 -6.85
C VAL A 26 -0.48 20.03 -8.31
N ARG A 27 -1.59 20.45 -8.94
CA ARG A 27 -1.57 20.94 -10.33
C ARG A 27 -0.65 22.15 -10.50
N ALA A 28 -0.63 23.06 -9.53
CA ALA A 28 0.22 24.25 -9.58
C ALA A 28 1.71 23.94 -9.34
N THR A 29 2.03 22.83 -8.68
CA THR A 29 3.39 22.49 -8.20
C THR A 29 3.88 21.11 -8.67
N PHE A 30 3.26 20.54 -9.71
CA PHE A 30 3.38 19.13 -10.08
C PHE A 30 4.83 18.64 -10.20
N ALA A 31 5.69 19.37 -10.91
CA ALA A 31 7.10 19.00 -11.09
C ALA A 31 7.85 18.90 -9.75
N ALA A 32 7.56 19.79 -8.79
CA ALA A 32 8.19 19.74 -7.48
C ALA A 32 7.68 18.57 -6.63
N VAL A 33 6.41 18.20 -6.76
CA VAL A 33 5.84 17.02 -6.07
C VAL A 33 6.45 15.74 -6.62
N VAL A 34 6.52 15.59 -7.94
CA VAL A 34 7.17 14.43 -8.59
C VAL A 34 8.64 14.35 -8.23
N GLY A 35 9.39 15.46 -8.26
CA GLY A 35 10.80 15.47 -7.90
C GLY A 35 11.06 15.07 -6.44
N ARG A 36 10.13 15.36 -5.51
CA ARG A 36 10.22 14.86 -4.12
C ARG A 36 10.00 13.34 -4.04
N ALA A 37 9.06 12.79 -4.81
CA ALA A 37 8.90 11.34 -4.89
C ALA A 37 10.15 10.68 -5.48
N GLU A 38 10.68 11.22 -6.57
CA GLU A 38 11.84 10.65 -7.29
C GLU A 38 13.14 10.70 -6.48
N HIS A 39 13.41 11.81 -5.78
CA HIS A 39 14.74 12.04 -5.18
C HIS A 39 14.76 12.03 -3.66
N ALA A 40 13.62 12.27 -3.01
CA ALA A 40 13.54 12.33 -1.54
C ALA A 40 12.76 11.15 -0.94
N GLY A 41 12.28 10.21 -1.77
CA GLY A 41 11.47 9.08 -1.31
C GLY A 41 10.14 9.50 -0.68
N HIS A 42 9.66 10.71 -1.00
CA HIS A 42 8.53 11.31 -0.29
C HIS A 42 7.19 10.96 -0.93
N THR A 43 6.20 10.59 -0.12
CA THR A 43 4.82 10.40 -0.55
C THR A 43 4.00 11.66 -0.27
N THR A 44 3.30 12.15 -1.29
CA THR A 44 2.35 13.26 -1.15
C THR A 44 0.93 12.75 -1.45
N TYR A 45 0.03 12.90 -0.48
CA TYR A 45 -1.39 12.60 -0.65
C TYR A 45 -2.13 13.77 -1.28
N ILE A 46 -2.96 13.46 -2.27
CA ILE A 46 -3.78 14.43 -2.98
C ILE A 46 -5.18 14.42 -2.36
N THR A 47 -5.66 15.60 -1.96
CA THR A 47 -7.00 15.77 -1.41
C THR A 47 -7.96 16.45 -2.38
N HIS A 48 -9.23 16.08 -2.30
CA HIS A 48 -10.34 16.77 -2.97
C HIS A 48 -11.54 16.83 -2.01
N ARG A 49 -12.03 18.05 -1.75
CA ARG A 49 -13.10 18.32 -0.77
C ARG A 49 -12.79 17.73 0.62
N GLY A 50 -11.54 17.87 1.07
CA GLY A 50 -11.10 17.41 2.40
C GLY A 50 -10.92 15.90 2.55
N ARG A 51 -10.98 15.13 1.46
CA ARG A 51 -10.71 13.67 1.48
C ARG A 51 -9.50 13.35 0.61
N ARG A 52 -8.66 12.43 1.07
CA ARG A 52 -7.61 11.84 0.23
C ARG A 52 -8.25 11.08 -0.93
N VAL A 53 -7.78 11.33 -2.15
CA VAL A 53 -8.32 10.74 -3.39
C VAL A 53 -7.26 10.09 -4.26
N ALA A 54 -5.98 10.45 -4.07
CA ALA A 54 -4.84 9.86 -4.76
C ALA A 54 -3.56 10.10 -3.94
N ALA A 55 -2.45 9.53 -4.37
CA ALA A 55 -1.12 9.84 -3.87
C ALA A 55 -0.12 9.85 -5.03
N ILE A 56 0.94 10.65 -4.89
CA ILE A 56 2.16 10.53 -5.69
C ILE A 56 3.19 9.91 -4.77
N VAL A 57 3.69 8.74 -5.17
CA VAL A 57 4.62 7.90 -4.41
C VAL A 57 5.86 7.65 -5.26
N PRO A 58 7.02 7.33 -4.65
CA PRO A 58 8.15 6.81 -5.39
C PRO A 58 7.76 5.54 -6.17
N ALA A 59 8.22 5.43 -7.43
CA ALA A 59 7.81 4.33 -8.31
C ALA A 59 8.32 2.98 -7.81
N ASP A 60 9.56 2.92 -7.34
CA ASP A 60 10.17 1.73 -6.75
C ASP A 60 9.43 1.23 -5.51
N VAL A 61 8.92 2.14 -4.69
CA VAL A 61 8.09 1.80 -3.53
C VAL A 61 6.75 1.21 -3.97
N ALA A 62 6.10 1.79 -4.99
CA ALA A 62 4.85 1.26 -5.52
C ALA A 62 5.04 -0.16 -6.10
N GLU A 63 6.06 -0.34 -6.95
CA GLU A 63 6.42 -1.63 -7.55
C GLU A 63 6.78 -2.68 -6.49
N TYR A 64 7.50 -2.28 -5.44
CA TYR A 64 7.86 -3.18 -4.35
C TYR A 64 6.64 -3.63 -3.55
N LEU A 65 5.68 -2.74 -3.29
CA LEU A 65 4.43 -3.10 -2.62
C LEU A 65 3.59 -4.04 -3.48
N GLU A 66 3.46 -3.79 -4.79
CA GLU A 66 2.79 -4.69 -5.73
C GLU A 66 3.44 -6.08 -5.71
N HIS A 67 4.78 -6.14 -5.72
CA HIS A 67 5.51 -7.41 -5.66
C HIS A 67 5.23 -8.18 -4.36
N LEU A 68 5.24 -7.50 -3.20
CA LEU A 68 4.93 -8.12 -1.92
C LEU A 68 3.48 -8.61 -1.85
N GLU A 69 2.53 -7.85 -2.41
CA GLU A 69 1.12 -8.26 -2.51
C GLU A 69 0.98 -9.53 -3.36
N ASP A 70 1.61 -9.58 -4.53
CA ASP A 70 1.59 -10.73 -5.43
C ASP A 70 2.20 -11.98 -4.78
N GLU A 71 3.35 -11.85 -4.11
CA GLU A 71 3.99 -12.97 -3.40
C GLU A 71 3.10 -13.49 -2.27
N HIS A 72 2.51 -12.57 -1.49
CA HIS A 72 1.65 -12.94 -0.37
C HIS A 72 0.37 -13.65 -0.85
N LEU A 73 -0.32 -13.09 -1.84
CA LEU A 73 -1.53 -13.67 -2.40
C LEU A 73 -1.27 -15.02 -3.07
N SER A 74 -0.14 -15.18 -3.76
CA SER A 74 0.27 -16.46 -4.36
C SER A 74 0.51 -17.54 -3.30
N THR A 75 1.11 -17.15 -2.17
CA THR A 75 1.32 -18.03 -1.03
C THR A 75 -0.02 -18.48 -0.44
N LEU A 76 -0.93 -17.54 -0.16
CA LEU A 76 -2.26 -17.84 0.37
C LEU A 76 -3.07 -18.74 -0.57
N ALA A 77 -3.01 -18.50 -1.88
CA ALA A 77 -3.67 -19.34 -2.87
C ALA A 77 -3.13 -20.77 -2.86
N THR A 78 -1.79 -20.93 -2.76
CA THR A 78 -1.16 -22.24 -2.67
C THR A 78 -1.57 -22.97 -1.39
N GLU A 79 -1.57 -22.27 -0.25
CA GLU A 79 -2.01 -22.81 1.03
C GLU A 79 -3.48 -23.24 0.99
N SER A 80 -4.37 -22.41 0.44
CA SER A 80 -5.80 -22.71 0.30
C SER A 80 -6.06 -23.91 -0.62
N LEU A 81 -5.29 -24.09 -1.69
CA LEU A 81 -5.40 -25.27 -2.56
C LEU A 81 -4.89 -26.56 -1.91
N ALA A 82 -3.98 -26.44 -0.94
CA ALA A 82 -3.46 -27.56 -0.17
C ALA A 82 -4.33 -27.92 1.04
N ASP A 83 -5.26 -27.03 1.43
CA ASP A 83 -6.18 -27.25 2.54
C ASP A 83 -7.13 -28.42 2.22
N PRO A 84 -7.19 -29.47 3.05
CA PRO A 84 -8.11 -30.59 2.85
C PRO A 84 -9.58 -30.26 3.16
N GLU A 85 -9.88 -29.10 3.76
CA GLU A 85 -11.26 -28.67 3.99
C GLU A 85 -12.02 -28.48 2.66
N PRO A 86 -13.26 -28.98 2.55
CA PRO A 86 -14.05 -28.79 1.35
C PRO A 86 -14.28 -27.32 1.00
N SER A 87 -14.02 -26.95 -0.25
CA SER A 87 -14.34 -25.61 -0.75
C SER A 87 -15.85 -25.34 -0.72
N VAL A 88 -16.24 -24.12 -0.35
CA VAL A 88 -17.63 -23.66 -0.42
C VAL A 88 -17.94 -23.11 -1.83
N PRO A 89 -19.08 -23.45 -2.45
CA PRO A 89 -19.47 -22.87 -3.74
C PRO A 89 -19.63 -21.34 -3.66
N LEU A 90 -19.17 -20.62 -4.68
CA LEU A 90 -19.27 -19.15 -4.71
C LEU A 90 -20.71 -18.63 -4.51
N SER A 91 -21.71 -19.35 -5.03
CA SER A 91 -23.13 -18.99 -4.85
C SER A 91 -23.59 -18.99 -3.39
N GLU A 92 -22.97 -19.81 -2.55
CA GLU A 92 -23.26 -19.85 -1.12
C GLU A 92 -22.60 -18.66 -0.40
N VAL A 93 -21.34 -18.36 -0.72
CA VAL A 93 -20.64 -17.18 -0.18
C VAL A 93 -21.39 -15.88 -0.52
N VAL A 94 -21.82 -15.71 -1.78
CA VAL A 94 -22.58 -14.53 -2.23
C VAL A 94 -23.88 -14.37 -1.45
N ARG A 95 -24.61 -15.48 -1.23
CA ARG A 95 -25.83 -15.51 -0.43
C ARG A 95 -25.58 -15.10 1.03
N GLU A 96 -24.50 -15.56 1.64
CA GLU A 96 -24.15 -15.21 3.03
C GLU A 96 -23.72 -13.75 3.19
N MET A 97 -23.02 -13.21 2.20
CA MET A 97 -22.51 -11.84 2.22
C MET A 97 -23.53 -10.78 1.76
N ASN A 98 -24.72 -11.19 1.30
CA ASN A 98 -25.74 -10.30 0.70
C ASN A 98 -25.18 -9.47 -0.49
N LEU A 99 -24.39 -10.11 -1.34
CA LEU A 99 -23.82 -9.53 -2.57
C LEU A 99 -24.63 -9.86 -3.82
#